data_AF-A0A8B8KUG3-F1
#
_entry.id   AF-A0A8B8KUG3-F1
#
_cell.length_a   1.000
_cell.length_b   1.000
_cell.length_c   1.000
_cell.angle_alpha   90.00
_cell.angle_beta   90.00
_cell.angle_gamma   90.00
#
_symmetry.space_group_name_H-M   'P 1'
#
loop_
_entity.id
_entity.type
_entity.pdbx_description
1 polymer ?
#
loop_
_entity_poly.entity_id
_entity_poly.type
_entity_poly.pdbx_seq_one_letter_code
_entity_poly.pdbx_strand_id
1 'polypeptide(L)'
;MAGQSRKWMILVATIWIQAFTGTNFNFSQYSSSLKSALDISQVQLNYLATANDMGKVFGWSSGLALMHLPLSLVLFLAAFMGFFGYGLQWLLLSRVIALPYVLVFLLSLLGGCSICWFNTVCFVLCIRNFPVNRALALSLTVSFNGVSAALYNLAANSIDPSSDAVYLLLSAVVPLLICIAALVPILRQPVLDPLPPDAVNRDSVIFLILNFLAVLTGLYLLLFGSSASGVTSARLYFSGAILLLILPLCIPGIVYARAWFRHAIHSSFRMEGSSFILVHDDDLEMHKELLSRHNSVVSNGDTYSLLGENGHMFGNQKAKDSDVCCDRMIGQDHLAMLGEEHPAAVIVRRLDFWLYYITYFCGGTIGLVYSNNLGQIAQSLGQSSNTSTLVTLYASFSFFGRLLSAGPDYILNSTLQGLVGYPLHLYQPQLHLSCLLLRIVL
;
A
#
# COMPACT_ATOMS: atom_id res chain seq x y z
N MET A 1 5.05 -12.85 22.08
CA MET A 1 5.68 -11.53 22.30
C MET A 1 6.42 -11.01 21.08
N ALA A 2 7.29 -11.81 20.45
CA ALA A 2 8.06 -11.38 19.26
C ALA A 2 7.19 -11.15 18.01
N GLY A 3 6.10 -11.90 17.81
CA GLY A 3 5.27 -11.80 16.60
C GLY A 3 4.67 -10.41 16.34
N GLN A 4 4.15 -9.76 17.40
CA GLN A 4 3.57 -8.43 17.32
C GLN A 4 4.60 -7.32 17.05
N SER A 5 5.81 -7.43 17.60
CA SER A 5 6.89 -6.49 17.27
C SER A 5 7.38 -6.69 15.84
N ARG A 6 7.48 -7.95 15.38
CA ARG A 6 7.92 -8.31 14.02
C ARG A 6 6.97 -7.83 12.93
N LYS A 7 5.65 -7.88 13.11
CA LYS A 7 4.70 -7.32 12.11
C LYS A 7 4.90 -5.81 11.89
N TRP A 8 5.21 -5.06 12.96
CA TRP A 8 5.48 -3.63 12.87
C TRP A 8 6.85 -3.37 12.25
N MET A 9 7.86 -4.21 12.53
CA MET A 9 9.15 -4.15 11.82
C MET A 9 8.97 -4.32 10.30
N ILE A 10 8.09 -5.23 9.87
CA ILE A 10 7.79 -5.42 8.44
C ILE A 10 7.12 -4.19 7.85
N LEU A 11 6.14 -3.60 8.55
CA LEU A 11 5.51 -2.36 8.09
C LEU A 11 6.53 -1.24 7.90
N VAL A 12 7.43 -1.07 8.87
CA VAL A 12 8.50 -0.07 8.77
C VAL A 12 9.46 -0.39 7.62
N ALA A 13 9.84 -1.65 7.43
CA ALA A 13 10.66 -2.05 6.27
C ALA A 13 9.95 -1.73 4.94
N THR A 14 8.64 -1.97 4.83
CA THR A 14 7.86 -1.60 3.64
C THR A 14 7.77 -0.09 3.44
N ILE A 15 7.65 0.71 4.50
CA ILE A 15 7.71 2.18 4.42
C ILE A 15 9.04 2.63 3.80
N TRP A 16 10.15 2.05 4.25
CA TRP A 16 11.48 2.37 3.73
C TRP A 16 11.64 1.95 2.27
N ILE A 17 11.19 0.75 1.88
CA ILE A 17 11.22 0.32 0.48
C ILE A 17 10.38 1.30 -0.37
N GLN A 18 9.15 1.59 0.04
CA GLN A 18 8.27 2.49 -0.72
C GLN A 18 8.84 3.90 -0.81
N ALA A 19 9.43 4.43 0.26
CA ALA A 19 10.01 5.78 0.30
C ALA A 19 11.09 6.02 -0.77
N PHE A 20 11.77 4.98 -1.24
CA PHE A 20 12.87 5.11 -2.20
C PHE A 20 12.65 4.39 -3.52
N THR A 21 11.51 3.73 -3.73
CA THR A 21 11.20 3.00 -4.98
C THR A 21 10.28 3.78 -5.92
N GLY A 22 9.83 4.99 -5.56
CA GLY A 22 9.15 5.93 -6.46
C GLY A 22 10.10 6.63 -7.45
N THR A 23 11.01 5.88 -8.08
CA THR A 23 12.10 6.41 -8.92
C THR A 23 11.61 7.03 -10.22
N ASN A 24 10.42 6.67 -10.70
CA ASN A 24 9.79 7.28 -11.89
C ASN A 24 9.55 8.78 -11.70
N PHE A 25 9.29 9.24 -10.49
CA PHE A 25 9.06 10.66 -10.22
C PHE A 25 10.33 11.53 -10.36
N ASN A 26 11.51 10.91 -10.40
CA ASN A 26 12.77 11.61 -10.60
C ASN A 26 13.04 11.95 -12.08
N PHE A 27 12.26 11.41 -13.01
CA PHE A 27 12.51 11.57 -14.45
C PHE A 27 12.60 13.04 -14.86
N SER A 28 11.72 13.89 -14.33
CA SER A 28 11.71 15.33 -14.60
C SER A 28 13.03 16.03 -14.28
N GLN A 29 13.81 15.55 -13.30
CA GLN A 29 15.06 16.16 -12.88
C GLN A 29 16.21 15.91 -13.85
N TYR A 30 16.31 14.70 -14.41
CA TYR A 30 17.41 14.34 -15.32
C TYR A 30 17.02 14.28 -16.80
N SER A 31 15.72 14.38 -17.11
CA SER A 31 15.21 14.18 -18.47
C SER A 31 15.84 15.10 -19.51
N SER A 32 16.12 16.36 -19.18
CA SER A 32 16.70 17.33 -20.11
C SER A 32 18.17 17.04 -20.40
N SER A 33 18.92 16.64 -19.38
CA SER A 33 20.30 16.17 -19.51
C SER A 33 20.38 14.84 -20.26
N LEU A 34 19.42 13.93 -20.07
CA LEU A 34 19.32 12.69 -20.83
C LEU A 34 18.99 12.95 -22.31
N LYS A 35 18.11 13.90 -22.59
CA LYS A 35 17.76 14.33 -23.95
C LYS A 35 18.97 14.85 -24.71
N SER A 36 19.75 15.75 -24.08
CA SER A 36 20.98 16.29 -24.67
C SER A 36 22.09 15.25 -24.76
N ALA A 37 22.13 14.28 -23.83
CA ALA A 37 23.11 13.21 -23.88
C ALA A 37 22.92 12.24 -25.05
N LEU A 38 21.66 11.96 -25.39
CA LEU A 38 21.28 11.06 -26.48
C LEU A 38 21.07 11.75 -27.83
N ASP A 39 21.07 13.08 -27.86
CA ASP A 39 20.74 13.89 -29.04
C ASP A 39 19.38 13.51 -29.67
N ILE A 40 18.35 13.45 -28.83
CA ILE A 40 17.00 13.01 -29.22
C ILE A 40 15.96 14.13 -29.20
N SER A 41 14.91 13.93 -29.99
CA SER A 41 13.73 14.81 -30.02
C SER A 41 12.91 14.75 -28.73
N GLN A 42 12.04 15.74 -28.52
CA GLN A 42 11.09 15.74 -27.39
C GLN A 42 10.15 14.52 -27.43
N VAL A 43 9.74 14.11 -28.63
CA VAL A 43 8.84 12.97 -28.81
C VAL A 43 9.53 11.67 -28.36
N GLN A 44 10.79 11.48 -28.74
CA GLN A 44 11.59 10.33 -28.30
C GLN A 44 11.82 10.34 -26.79
N LEU A 45 12.11 11.50 -26.18
CA LEU A 45 12.22 11.59 -24.72
C LEU A 45 10.91 11.19 -24.03
N ASN A 46 9.76 11.64 -24.55
CA ASN A 46 8.45 11.29 -24.01
C ASN A 46 8.20 9.78 -24.11
N TYR A 47 8.63 9.14 -25.21
CA TYR A 47 8.56 7.68 -25.31
C TYR A 47 9.43 6.95 -24.29
N LEU A 48 10.58 7.50 -23.86
CA LEU A 48 11.36 6.91 -22.76
C LEU A 48 10.60 6.99 -21.43
N ALA A 49 9.91 8.10 -21.15
CA ALA A 49 9.06 8.23 -19.97
C ALA A 49 7.87 7.25 -20.04
N THR A 50 7.22 7.16 -21.20
CA THR A 50 6.16 6.18 -21.46
C THR A 50 6.66 4.74 -21.31
N ALA A 51 7.88 4.43 -21.76
CA ALA A 51 8.46 3.09 -21.60
C ALA A 51 8.59 2.71 -20.11
N ASN A 52 9.05 3.65 -19.29
CA ASN A 52 9.12 3.48 -17.84
C ASN A 52 7.74 3.22 -17.22
N ASP A 53 6.71 3.98 -17.58
CA ASP A 53 5.37 3.67 -17.08
C ASP A 53 4.78 2.38 -17.66
N MET A 54 5.09 2.05 -18.92
CA MET A 54 4.69 0.81 -19.56
C MET A 54 5.32 -0.41 -18.90
N GLY A 55 6.52 -0.28 -18.32
CA GLY A 55 7.13 -1.29 -17.48
C GLY A 55 6.21 -1.77 -16.35
N LYS A 56 5.40 -0.86 -15.78
CA LYS A 56 4.43 -1.20 -14.72
C LYS A 56 3.27 -2.07 -15.22
N VAL A 57 2.93 -1.98 -16.51
CA VAL A 57 1.90 -2.83 -17.15
C VAL A 57 2.34 -4.29 -17.18
N PHE A 58 3.64 -4.56 -17.30
CA PHE A 58 4.21 -5.91 -17.16
C PHE A 58 4.23 -6.41 -15.71
N GLY A 59 3.60 -5.70 -14.78
CA GLY A 59 3.47 -6.03 -13.37
C GLY A 59 2.83 -7.37 -13.06
N TRP A 60 1.97 -7.91 -13.93
CA TRP A 60 1.38 -9.24 -13.73
C TRP A 60 2.45 -10.34 -13.53
N SER A 61 3.65 -10.14 -14.07
CA SER A 61 4.79 -11.04 -13.91
C SER A 61 5.28 -11.14 -12.46
N SER A 62 5.15 -10.09 -11.64
CA SER A 62 5.57 -10.13 -10.23
C SER A 62 4.66 -11.07 -9.41
N GLY A 63 3.36 -11.05 -9.70
CA GLY A 63 2.38 -11.94 -9.07
C GLY A 63 2.67 -13.41 -9.40
N LEU A 64 2.94 -13.70 -10.68
CA LEU A 64 3.33 -15.04 -11.10
C LEU A 64 4.67 -15.48 -10.45
N ALA A 65 5.65 -14.58 -10.38
CA ALA A 65 6.91 -14.87 -9.70
C ALA A 65 6.71 -15.24 -8.22
N LEU A 66 5.80 -14.56 -7.52
CA LEU A 66 5.47 -14.85 -6.12
C LEU A 66 4.72 -16.18 -5.91
N MET A 67 4.14 -16.77 -6.96
CA MET A 67 3.56 -18.12 -6.88
C MET A 67 4.64 -19.21 -6.87
N HIS A 68 5.79 -18.97 -7.48
CA HIS A 68 6.85 -19.96 -7.66
C HIS A 68 8.11 -19.70 -6.83
N LEU A 69 8.35 -18.44 -6.44
CA LEU A 69 9.58 -18.00 -5.76
C LEU A 69 9.28 -17.41 -4.39
N PRO A 70 10.21 -17.52 -3.43
CA PRO A 70 10.06 -16.87 -2.13
C PRO A 70 10.09 -15.35 -2.26
N LEU A 71 9.35 -14.67 -1.38
CA LEU A 71 9.16 -13.22 -1.41
C LEU A 71 10.48 -12.42 -1.33
N SER A 72 11.46 -12.90 -0.57
CA SER A 72 12.80 -12.30 -0.50
C SER A 72 13.54 -12.34 -1.83
N LEU A 73 13.42 -13.43 -2.58
CA LEU A 73 14.06 -13.56 -3.90
C LEU A 73 13.40 -12.62 -4.92
N VAL A 74 12.07 -12.54 -4.93
CA VAL A 74 11.35 -11.60 -5.81
C VAL A 74 11.73 -10.14 -5.52
N LEU A 75 11.90 -9.79 -4.24
CA LEU A 75 12.40 -8.46 -3.85
C LEU A 75 13.80 -8.17 -4.41
N PHE A 76 14.71 -9.15 -4.34
CA PHE A 76 16.05 -9.00 -4.91
C PHE A 76 16.04 -8.89 -6.42
N LEU A 77 15.22 -9.70 -7.12
CA LEU A 77 15.07 -9.59 -8.57
C LEU A 77 14.60 -8.19 -8.96
N ALA A 78 13.61 -7.64 -8.25
CA ALA A 78 13.17 -6.26 -8.45
C ALA A 78 14.35 -5.28 -8.29
N ALA A 79 15.11 -5.39 -7.20
CA ALA A 79 16.27 -4.53 -6.96
C ALA A 79 17.35 -4.62 -8.04
N PHE A 80 17.63 -5.82 -8.55
CA PHE A 80 18.57 -5.99 -9.66
C PHE A 80 18.05 -5.36 -10.95
N MET A 81 16.76 -5.53 -11.28
CA MET A 81 16.15 -4.89 -12.44
C MET A 81 16.27 -3.37 -12.37
N GLY A 82 15.97 -2.76 -11.22
CA GLY A 82 16.12 -1.32 -10.99
C GLY A 82 17.57 -0.85 -11.04
N PHE A 83 18.49 -1.60 -10.42
CA PHE A 83 19.92 -1.31 -10.41
C PHE A 83 20.50 -1.26 -11.83
N PHE A 84 20.22 -2.26 -12.67
CA PHE A 84 20.67 -2.25 -14.06
C PHE A 84 19.91 -1.24 -14.92
N GLY A 85 18.59 -1.12 -14.72
CA GLY A 85 17.74 -0.19 -15.46
C GLY A 85 18.19 1.27 -15.34
N TYR A 86 18.47 1.74 -14.12
CA TYR A 86 18.95 3.10 -13.88
C TYR A 86 20.47 3.23 -13.90
N GLY A 87 21.22 2.21 -13.47
CA GLY A 87 22.68 2.26 -13.39
C GLY A 87 23.36 2.36 -14.77
N LEU A 88 22.82 1.66 -15.78
CA LEU A 88 23.32 1.78 -17.15
C LEU A 88 22.96 3.14 -17.78
N GLN A 89 21.80 3.69 -17.44
CA GLN A 89 21.43 5.07 -17.85
C GLN A 89 22.32 6.11 -17.17
N TRP A 90 22.70 5.88 -15.91
CA TRP A 90 23.66 6.73 -15.20
C TRP A 90 25.02 6.74 -15.90
N LEU A 91 25.58 5.57 -16.26
CA LEU A 91 26.84 5.48 -17.00
C LEU A 91 26.79 6.20 -18.36
N LEU A 92 25.65 6.13 -19.06
CA LEU A 92 25.40 6.89 -20.28
C LEU A 92 25.45 8.39 -20.03
N LEU A 93 24.75 8.86 -18.99
CA LEU A 93 24.68 10.29 -18.66
C LEU A 93 26.04 10.84 -18.17
N SER A 94 26.80 10.01 -17.46
CA SER A 94 28.19 10.28 -17.07
C SER A 94 29.20 10.19 -18.22
N ARG A 95 28.74 9.95 -19.47
CA ARG A 95 29.58 9.85 -20.68
C ARG A 95 30.64 8.73 -20.63
N VAL A 96 30.43 7.71 -19.79
CA VAL A 96 31.34 6.56 -19.68
C VAL A 96 31.07 5.56 -20.81
N ILE A 97 29.79 5.36 -21.16
CA ILE A 97 29.35 4.46 -22.21
C ILE A 97 28.41 5.18 -23.18
N ALA A 98 28.37 4.73 -24.43
CA ALA A 98 27.35 5.12 -25.40
C ALA A 98 26.36 3.98 -25.58
N LEU A 99 25.07 4.27 -25.48
CA LEU A 99 23.99 3.28 -25.63
C LEU A 99 23.05 3.70 -26.77
N PRO A 100 22.59 2.76 -27.62
CA PRO A 100 21.60 3.07 -28.63
C PRO A 100 20.25 3.38 -27.97
N TYR A 101 19.45 4.23 -28.60
CA TYR A 101 18.13 4.65 -28.09
C TYR A 101 17.23 3.48 -27.69
N VAL A 102 17.20 2.41 -28.49
CA VAL A 102 16.39 1.21 -28.22
C VAL A 102 16.80 0.55 -26.90
N LEU A 103 18.09 0.51 -26.60
CA LEU A 103 18.55 -0.06 -25.33
C LEU A 103 18.12 0.83 -24.15
N VAL A 104 18.22 2.16 -24.28
CA VAL A 104 17.72 3.08 -23.25
C VAL A 104 16.22 2.92 -23.04
N PHE A 105 15.45 2.73 -24.11
CA PHE A 105 14.01 2.43 -24.03
C PHE A 105 13.74 1.15 -23.23
N LEU A 106 14.49 0.07 -23.51
CA LEU A 106 14.37 -1.19 -22.77
C LEU A 106 14.82 -1.06 -21.30
N LEU A 107 15.86 -0.26 -21.03
CA LEU A 107 16.31 0.03 -19.66
C LEU A 107 15.26 0.82 -18.88
N SER A 108 14.60 1.79 -19.52
CA SER A 108 13.47 2.51 -18.92
C SER A 108 12.32 1.56 -18.61
N LEU A 109 11.96 0.68 -19.55
CA LEU A 109 10.94 -0.36 -19.33
C LEU A 109 11.30 -1.28 -18.17
N LEU A 110 12.57 -1.70 -18.08
CA LEU A 110 13.08 -2.54 -16.98
C LEU A 110 12.98 -1.82 -15.62
N GLY A 111 13.35 -0.54 -15.57
CA GLY A 111 13.21 0.29 -14.37
C GLY A 111 11.75 0.41 -13.93
N GLY A 112 10.83 0.61 -14.87
CA GLY A 112 9.40 0.62 -14.63
C GLY A 112 8.86 -0.68 -14.05
N CYS A 113 9.29 -1.81 -14.63
CA CYS A 113 8.92 -3.14 -14.16
C CYS A 113 9.43 -3.39 -12.73
N SER A 114 10.65 -2.95 -12.42
CA SER A 114 11.22 -2.99 -11.06
C SER A 114 10.33 -2.29 -10.03
N ILE A 115 9.83 -1.08 -10.32
CA ILE A 115 8.95 -0.33 -9.39
C ILE A 115 7.70 -1.14 -9.07
N CYS A 116 7.08 -1.73 -10.09
CA CYS A 116 5.87 -2.52 -9.94
C CYS A 116 6.10 -3.80 -9.12
N TRP A 117 7.25 -4.46 -9.30
CA TRP A 117 7.63 -5.61 -8.49
C TRP A 117 7.83 -5.24 -7.02
N PHE A 118 8.47 -4.09 -6.74
CA PHE A 118 8.59 -3.57 -5.37
C PHE A 118 7.23 -3.34 -4.72
N ASN A 119 6.34 -2.63 -5.42
CA ASN A 119 4.97 -2.38 -4.95
C ASN A 119 4.24 -3.69 -4.62
N THR A 120 4.32 -4.68 -5.52
CA THR A 120 3.67 -5.99 -5.32
C THR A 120 4.16 -6.67 -4.04
N VAL A 121 5.48 -6.73 -3.84
CA VAL A 121 6.08 -7.32 -2.64
C VAL A 121 5.62 -6.59 -1.38
N CYS A 122 5.66 -5.25 -1.38
CA CYS A 122 5.21 -4.42 -0.27
C CYS A 122 3.73 -4.66 0.07
N PHE A 123 2.86 -4.86 -0.92
CA PHE A 123 1.44 -5.11 -0.66
C PHE A 123 1.18 -6.49 -0.10
N VAL A 124 1.83 -7.51 -0.66
CA VAL A 124 1.72 -8.87 -0.11
C VAL A 124 2.19 -8.89 1.35
N LEU A 125 3.27 -8.17 1.68
CA LEU A 125 3.72 -8.00 3.06
C LEU A 125 2.65 -7.30 3.93
N CYS A 126 2.07 -6.19 3.49
CA CYS A 126 1.05 -5.47 4.24
C CYS A 126 -0.22 -6.29 4.48
N ILE A 127 -0.74 -6.95 3.43
CA ILE A 127 -1.98 -7.73 3.49
C ILE A 127 -1.82 -8.94 4.40
N ARG A 128 -0.70 -9.66 4.28
CA ARG A 128 -0.43 -10.83 5.14
C ARG A 128 -0.27 -10.44 6.60
N ASN A 129 0.39 -9.33 6.91
CA ASN A 129 0.66 -8.94 8.29
C ASN A 129 -0.49 -8.16 8.96
N PHE A 130 -1.38 -7.54 8.17
CA PHE A 130 -2.50 -6.73 8.67
C PHE A 130 -3.81 -7.07 7.94
N PRO A 131 -4.39 -8.27 8.13
CA PRO A 131 -5.58 -8.69 7.39
C PRO A 131 -6.81 -7.80 7.67
N VAL A 132 -6.98 -7.34 8.90
CA VAL A 132 -8.10 -6.45 9.31
C VAL A 132 -7.85 -5.01 8.85
N ASN A 133 -6.65 -4.48 9.11
CA ASN A 133 -6.27 -3.09 8.84
C ASN A 133 -5.47 -2.93 7.54
N ARG A 134 -5.71 -3.81 6.55
CA ARG A 134 -4.96 -3.83 5.28
C ARG A 134 -5.04 -2.49 4.55
N ALA A 135 -6.20 -1.83 4.59
CA ALA A 135 -6.42 -0.50 4.03
C ALA A 135 -5.38 0.52 4.52
N LEU A 136 -5.25 0.60 5.85
CA LEU A 136 -4.41 1.56 6.56
C LEU A 136 -2.93 1.26 6.34
N ALA A 137 -2.54 -0.02 6.38
CA ALA A 137 -1.18 -0.43 6.10
C ALA A 137 -0.76 -0.09 4.66
N LEU A 138 -1.64 -0.38 3.69
CA LEU A 138 -1.38 -0.11 2.28
C LEU A 138 -1.39 1.39 1.97
N SER A 139 -2.30 2.19 2.52
CA SER A 139 -2.33 3.64 2.25
C SER A 139 -1.13 4.35 2.83
N LEU A 140 -0.75 3.98 4.06
CA LEU A 140 0.43 4.51 4.74
C LEU A 140 1.71 4.16 3.98
N THR A 141 1.88 2.92 3.52
CA THR A 141 3.11 2.51 2.83
C THR A 141 3.19 3.09 1.42
N VAL A 142 2.09 3.06 0.65
CA VAL A 142 2.04 3.62 -0.71
C VAL A 142 2.20 5.13 -0.73
N SER A 143 1.73 5.84 0.31
CA SER A 143 1.96 7.29 0.38
C SER A 143 3.45 7.62 0.35
N PHE A 144 4.30 6.86 1.06
CA PHE A 144 5.74 7.09 1.05
C PHE A 144 6.39 6.99 -0.33
N ASN A 145 5.85 6.19 -1.24
CA ASN A 145 6.30 6.18 -2.64
C ASN A 145 6.05 7.54 -3.34
N GLY A 146 5.02 8.27 -2.93
CA GLY A 146 4.73 9.63 -3.42
C GLY A 146 5.75 10.68 -2.97
N VAL A 147 6.41 10.53 -1.81
CA VAL A 147 7.47 11.47 -1.36
C VAL A 147 8.86 11.13 -1.87
N SER A 148 9.03 10.04 -2.63
CA SER A 148 10.34 9.65 -3.14
C SER A 148 11.05 10.79 -3.87
N ALA A 149 10.35 11.54 -4.73
CA ALA A 149 10.97 12.63 -5.48
C ALA A 149 11.54 13.73 -4.57
N ALA A 150 10.84 14.09 -3.48
CA ALA A 150 11.32 15.08 -2.53
C ALA A 150 12.54 14.57 -1.75
N LEU A 151 12.56 13.29 -1.38
CA LEU A 151 13.72 12.65 -0.74
C LEU A 151 14.93 12.61 -1.67
N TYR A 152 14.73 12.24 -2.94
CA TYR A 152 15.80 12.23 -3.94
C TYR A 152 16.31 13.64 -4.26
N ASN A 153 15.44 14.67 -4.31
CA ASN A 153 15.85 16.07 -4.46
C ASN A 153 16.80 16.49 -3.32
N LEU A 154 16.43 16.22 -2.07
CA LEU A 154 17.29 16.55 -0.92
C LEU A 154 18.60 15.76 -0.96
N ALA A 155 18.54 14.46 -1.29
CA ALA A 155 19.72 13.61 -1.39
C ALA A 155 20.69 14.08 -2.48
N ALA A 156 20.18 14.33 -3.70
CA ALA A 156 21.00 14.78 -4.83
C ALA A 156 21.67 16.13 -4.54
N ASN A 157 20.90 17.11 -4.06
CA ASN A 157 21.43 18.44 -3.69
C ASN A 157 22.42 18.39 -2.51
N SER A 158 22.35 17.36 -1.66
CA SER A 158 23.30 17.17 -0.55
C SER A 158 24.65 16.60 -0.98
N ILE A 159 24.68 15.91 -2.13
CA ILE A 159 25.86 15.29 -2.73
C ILE A 159 26.49 16.26 -3.73
N ASP A 160 25.75 16.58 -4.79
CA ASP A 160 26.19 17.49 -5.85
C ASP A 160 24.96 18.15 -6.50
N PRO A 161 24.66 19.42 -6.20
CA PRO A 161 23.52 20.14 -6.76
C PRO A 161 23.71 20.50 -8.24
N SER A 162 24.91 20.33 -8.81
CA SER A 162 25.21 20.68 -10.20
C SER A 162 25.02 19.52 -11.18
N SER A 163 24.84 18.29 -10.68
CA SER A 163 24.84 17.08 -11.50
C SER A 163 23.51 16.33 -11.44
N ASP A 164 22.77 16.36 -12.56
CA ASP A 164 21.52 15.61 -12.71
C ASP A 164 21.75 14.09 -12.73
N ALA A 165 22.98 13.65 -13.03
CA ALA A 165 23.33 12.22 -13.05
C ALA A 165 23.22 11.57 -11.67
N VAL A 166 23.35 12.35 -10.59
CA VAL A 166 23.20 11.85 -9.23
C VAL A 166 21.80 11.25 -9.00
N TYR A 167 20.75 11.78 -9.63
CA TYR A 167 19.40 11.23 -9.51
C TYR A 167 19.30 9.79 -10.05
N LEU A 168 19.95 9.50 -11.18
CA LEU A 168 20.00 8.15 -11.75
C LEU A 168 20.86 7.21 -10.90
N LEU A 169 22.01 7.70 -10.40
CA LEU A 169 22.87 6.92 -9.50
C LEU A 169 22.13 6.53 -8.22
N LEU A 170 21.47 7.49 -7.58
CA LEU A 170 20.69 7.25 -6.38
C LEU A 170 19.53 6.28 -6.66
N SER A 171 18.83 6.44 -7.78
CA SER A 171 17.73 5.55 -8.19
C SER A 171 18.20 4.10 -8.46
N ALA A 172 19.46 3.90 -8.82
CA ALA A 172 20.04 2.57 -8.99
C ALA A 172 20.48 1.96 -7.64
N VAL A 173 21.21 2.72 -6.82
CA VAL A 173 21.91 2.20 -5.64
C VAL A 173 21.03 2.15 -4.40
N VAL A 174 20.23 3.19 -4.15
CA VAL A 174 19.47 3.33 -2.90
C VAL A 174 18.41 2.22 -2.73
N PRO A 175 17.59 1.88 -3.76
CA PRO A 175 16.65 0.77 -3.64
C PRO A 175 17.36 -0.56 -3.32
N LEU A 176 18.51 -0.83 -3.95
CA LEU A 176 19.29 -2.05 -3.71
C LEU A 176 19.77 -2.14 -2.25
N LEU A 177 20.33 -1.06 -1.71
CA LEU A 177 20.81 -1.01 -0.32
C LEU A 177 19.66 -1.20 0.67
N ILE A 178 18.51 -0.58 0.42
CA ILE A 178 17.32 -0.72 1.28
C ILE A 178 16.78 -2.14 1.24
N CYS A 179 16.80 -2.81 0.09
CA CYS A 179 16.37 -4.21 -0.02
C CYS A 179 17.28 -5.15 0.77
N ILE A 180 18.60 -4.93 0.72
CA ILE A 180 19.56 -5.66 1.54
C ILE A 180 19.25 -5.47 3.03
N ALA A 181 18.99 -4.23 3.47
CA ALA A 181 18.62 -3.94 4.85
C ALA A 181 17.26 -4.55 5.25
N ALA A 182 16.27 -4.53 4.35
CA ALA A 182 14.92 -5.07 4.57
C ALA A 182 14.87 -6.60 4.58
N LEU A 183 15.93 -7.28 4.12
CA LEU A 183 16.00 -8.74 4.10
C LEU A 183 15.85 -9.35 5.49
N VAL A 184 16.49 -8.75 6.51
CA VAL A 184 16.50 -9.29 7.87
C VAL A 184 15.08 -9.31 8.48
N PRO A 185 14.30 -8.21 8.43
CA PRO A 185 12.89 -8.23 8.82
C PRO A 185 12.04 -9.22 8.02
N ILE A 186 12.25 -9.32 6.71
CA ILE A 186 11.43 -10.14 5.80
C ILE A 186 11.67 -11.63 6.03
N LEU A 187 12.91 -12.06 6.21
CA LEU A 187 13.24 -13.47 6.50
C LEU A 187 12.76 -13.89 7.90
N ARG A 188 12.63 -12.95 8.83
CA ARG A 188 12.16 -13.21 10.20
C ARG A 188 10.67 -12.96 10.39
N GLN A 189 9.88 -13.16 9.33
CA GLN A 189 8.43 -12.99 9.36
C GLN A 189 7.80 -13.71 10.56
N PRO A 190 6.84 -13.07 11.25
CA PRO A 190 6.11 -13.72 12.32
C PRO A 190 5.24 -14.86 11.74
N VAL A 191 5.10 -15.95 12.49
CA VAL A 191 4.08 -16.96 12.22
C VAL A 191 2.71 -16.29 12.36
N LEU A 192 1.82 -16.54 11.40
CA LEU A 192 0.45 -16.00 11.34
C LEU A 192 -0.42 -16.61 12.44
N ASP A 193 -0.29 -16.12 13.66
CA ASP A 193 -1.22 -16.45 14.73
C ASP A 193 -2.42 -15.48 14.70
N PRO A 194 -3.67 -15.97 14.74
CA PRO A 194 -4.85 -15.10 14.78
C PRO A 194 -4.80 -14.18 16.01
N LEU A 195 -4.90 -12.88 15.75
CA LEU A 195 -4.84 -11.86 16.81
C LEU A 195 -6.11 -11.91 17.68
N PRO A 196 -5.99 -11.80 19.01
CA PRO A 196 -7.14 -11.54 19.89
C PRO A 196 -7.84 -10.21 19.55
N PRO A 197 -9.15 -10.08 19.78
CA PRO A 197 -9.94 -8.88 19.45
C PRO A 197 -9.40 -7.59 20.11
N ASP A 198 -8.85 -7.66 21.34
CA ASP A 198 -8.23 -6.51 22.02
C ASP A 198 -6.99 -5.94 21.29
N ALA A 199 -6.38 -6.72 20.40
CA ALA A 199 -5.24 -6.26 19.62
C ALA A 199 -5.66 -5.34 18.44
N VAL A 200 -6.92 -5.38 18.00
CA VAL A 200 -7.43 -4.58 16.88
C VAL A 200 -7.48 -3.09 17.25
N ASN A 201 -8.09 -2.75 18.39
CA ASN A 201 -8.15 -1.36 18.88
C ASN A 201 -6.75 -0.78 19.12
N ARG A 202 -5.82 -1.61 19.60
CA ARG A 202 -4.43 -1.20 19.81
C ARG A 202 -3.70 -0.91 18.50
N ASP A 203 -3.94 -1.70 17.46
CA ASP A 203 -3.33 -1.49 16.16
C ASP A 203 -3.82 -0.18 15.53
N SER A 204 -5.10 0.16 15.67
CA SER A 204 -5.68 1.42 15.16
C SER A 204 -5.00 2.66 15.75
N VAL A 205 -4.65 2.64 17.04
CA VAL A 205 -3.90 3.74 17.70
C VAL A 205 -2.48 3.85 17.15
N ILE A 206 -1.79 2.72 16.93
CA ILE A 206 -0.45 2.73 16.36
C ILE A 206 -0.49 3.25 14.91
N PHE A 207 -1.48 2.84 14.12
CA PHE A 207 -1.70 3.40 12.78
C PHE A 207 -2.00 4.90 12.84
N LEU A 208 -2.76 5.39 13.82
CA LEU A 208 -3.01 6.82 13.97
C LEU A 208 -1.71 7.60 14.24
N ILE A 209 -0.85 7.11 15.13
CA ILE A 209 0.47 7.69 15.41
C ILE A 209 1.34 7.70 14.15
N LEU A 210 1.37 6.58 13.43
CA LEU A 210 2.12 6.46 12.17
C LEU A 210 1.61 7.40 11.09
N ASN A 211 0.29 7.55 10.95
CA ASN A 211 -0.31 8.49 10.00
C ASN A 211 0.01 9.94 10.38
N PHE A 212 -0.07 10.30 11.66
CA PHE A 212 0.32 11.63 12.13
C PHE A 212 1.80 11.92 11.82
N LEU A 213 2.68 10.96 12.10
CA LEU A 213 4.10 11.06 11.77
C LEU A 213 4.35 11.15 10.26
N ALA A 214 3.57 10.41 9.46
CA ALA A 214 3.61 10.50 8.01
C ALA A 214 3.17 11.90 7.53
N VAL A 215 2.10 12.47 8.08
CA VAL A 215 1.67 13.86 7.81
C VAL A 215 2.78 14.85 8.14
N LEU A 216 3.42 14.72 9.32
CA LEU A 216 4.56 15.56 9.69
C LEU A 216 5.71 15.44 8.69
N THR A 217 6.02 14.22 8.25
CA THR A 217 7.07 13.96 7.26
C THR A 217 6.72 14.57 5.90
N GLY A 218 5.47 14.43 5.45
CA GLY A 218 4.98 15.02 4.21
C GLY A 218 5.01 16.54 4.24
N LEU A 219 4.57 17.17 5.34
CA LEU A 219 4.64 18.62 5.53
C LEU A 219 6.09 19.11 5.59
N TYR A 220 6.96 18.39 6.28
CA TYR A 220 8.39 18.71 6.33
C TYR A 220 9.00 18.71 4.92
N LEU A 221 8.75 17.66 4.14
CA LEU A 221 9.28 17.55 2.78
C LEU A 221 8.66 18.57 1.82
N LEU A 222 7.38 18.93 2.00
CA LEU A 222 6.75 20.01 1.24
C LEU A 222 7.45 21.36 1.49
N LEU A 223 7.76 21.66 2.75
CA LEU A 223 8.34 22.95 3.14
C LEU A 223 9.84 23.05 2.85
N PHE A 224 10.58 21.96 3.04
CA PHE A 224 12.05 21.96 2.99
C PHE A 224 12.64 21.23 1.79
N GLY A 225 11.86 20.42 1.06
CA GLY A 225 12.33 19.55 -0.03
C GLY A 225 12.99 20.28 -1.20
N SER A 226 12.59 21.54 -1.46
CA SER A 226 13.17 22.40 -2.49
C SER A 226 13.71 23.73 -1.97
N SER A 227 13.78 23.90 -0.65
CA SER A 227 14.16 25.18 0.00
C SER A 227 15.65 25.29 0.32
N ALA A 228 16.45 24.29 -0.09
CA ALA A 228 17.89 24.29 0.13
C ALA A 228 18.60 25.31 -0.76
N SER A 229 19.17 26.35 -0.15
CA SER A 229 19.99 27.36 -0.85
C SER A 229 21.43 26.93 -1.13
N GLY A 230 21.88 25.83 -0.53
CA GLY A 230 23.23 25.30 -0.70
C GLY A 230 23.40 23.90 -0.10
N VAL A 231 24.56 23.29 -0.33
CA VAL A 231 24.86 21.90 0.03
C VAL A 231 24.70 21.65 1.54
N THR A 232 25.15 22.57 2.40
CA THR A 232 25.02 22.44 3.86
C THR A 232 23.57 22.43 4.31
N SER A 233 22.75 23.33 3.76
CA SER A 233 21.31 23.38 4.03
C SER A 233 20.61 22.11 3.51
N ALA A 234 20.98 21.64 2.31
CA ALA A 234 20.46 20.38 1.75
C ALA A 234 20.81 19.18 2.64
N ARG A 235 22.04 19.09 3.15
CA ARG A 235 22.46 18.04 4.09
C ARG A 235 21.68 18.09 5.40
N LEU A 236 21.44 19.29 5.94
CA LEU A 236 20.66 19.46 7.16
C LEU A 236 19.20 19.04 6.96
N TYR A 237 18.56 19.49 5.87
CA TYR A 237 17.18 19.10 5.56
C TYR A 237 17.05 17.62 5.23
N PHE A 238 18.01 17.05 4.49
CA PHE A 238 18.05 15.62 4.21
C PHE A 238 18.21 14.82 5.51
N SER A 239 19.11 15.24 6.40
CA SER A 239 19.30 14.60 7.71
C SER A 239 18.03 14.65 8.55
N GLY A 240 17.31 15.78 8.55
CA GLY A 240 16.01 15.90 9.21
C GLY A 240 14.94 14.97 8.61
N ALA A 241 14.88 14.86 7.28
CA ALA A 241 13.97 13.94 6.60
C ALA A 241 14.28 12.47 6.95
N ILE A 242 15.55 12.07 6.95
CA ILE A 242 15.96 10.72 7.34
C ILE A 242 15.66 10.45 8.81
N LEU A 243 15.87 11.42 9.71
CA LEU A 243 15.51 11.29 11.12
C LEU A 243 14.01 11.03 11.30
N LEU A 244 13.15 11.76 10.58
CA LEU A 244 11.71 11.53 10.59
C LEU A 244 11.34 10.14 10.04
N LEU A 245 12.05 9.65 9.02
CA LEU A 245 11.86 8.31 8.45
C LEU A 245 12.38 7.18 9.36
N ILE A 246 13.32 7.49 10.26
CA ILE A 246 13.82 6.57 11.29
C ILE A 246 12.85 6.45 12.46
N LEU A 247 12.11 7.51 12.82
CA LEU A 247 11.22 7.52 13.99
C LEU A 247 10.21 6.34 14.06
N PRO A 248 9.62 5.85 12.94
CA PRO A 248 8.78 4.64 12.96
C PRO A 248 9.50 3.37 13.46
N LEU A 249 10.83 3.27 13.35
CA LEU A 249 11.61 2.13 13.86
C LEU A 249 11.54 2.00 15.39
N CYS A 250 11.23 3.08 16.11
CA CYS A 250 11.05 3.05 17.56
C CYS A 250 9.79 2.25 17.97
N ILE A 251 8.76 2.19 17.10
CA ILE A 251 7.46 1.58 17.42
C ILE A 251 7.58 0.07 17.72
N PRO A 252 8.24 -0.75 16.87
CA PRO A 252 8.49 -2.15 17.19
C PRO A 252 9.21 -2.38 18.53
N GLY A 253 10.17 -1.49 18.87
CA GLY A 253 10.89 -1.51 20.14
C GLY A 253 9.98 -1.18 21.32
N ILE A 254 9.14 -0.15 21.21
CA ILE A 254 8.15 0.23 22.22
C ILE A 254 7.13 -0.89 22.44
N VAL A 255 6.63 -1.51 21.35
CA VAL A 255 5.69 -2.63 21.43
C VAL A 255 6.32 -3.83 22.14
N TYR A 256 7.59 -4.13 21.85
CA TYR A 256 8.35 -5.18 22.52
C TYR A 256 8.55 -4.88 24.01
N ALA A 257 9.06 -3.70 24.34
CA ALA A 257 9.33 -3.26 25.72
C ALA A 257 8.05 -3.24 26.56
N ARG A 258 6.93 -2.75 26.01
CA ARG A 258 5.63 -2.73 26.69
C ARG A 258 5.06 -4.15 26.91
N ALA A 259 5.25 -5.05 25.95
CA ALA A 259 4.85 -6.45 26.10
C ALA A 259 5.68 -7.15 27.19
N TRP A 260 6.98 -6.89 27.21
CA TRP A 260 7.89 -7.39 28.25
C TRP A 260 7.52 -6.83 29.63
N PHE A 261 7.28 -5.52 29.75
CA PHE A 261 6.93 -4.86 31.01
C PHE A 261 5.64 -5.40 31.62
N ARG A 262 4.59 -5.61 30.80
CA ARG A 262 3.35 -6.26 31.29
C ARG A 262 3.60 -7.67 31.79
N HIS A 263 4.43 -8.45 31.10
CA HIS A 263 4.74 -9.80 31.54
C HIS A 263 5.55 -9.81 32.84
N ALA A 264 6.58 -8.96 32.94
CA ALA A 264 7.41 -8.81 34.13
C ALA A 264 6.59 -8.41 35.37
N ILE A 265 5.66 -7.46 35.22
CA ILE A 265 4.76 -7.03 36.30
C ILE A 265 3.78 -8.13 36.69
N HIS A 266 3.16 -8.82 35.72
CA HIS A 266 2.26 -9.94 36.05
C HIS A 266 2.99 -11.11 36.70
N SER A 267 4.27 -11.34 36.40
CA SER A 267 5.08 -12.34 37.10
C SER A 267 5.50 -11.89 38.50
N SER A 268 5.81 -10.61 38.72
CA SER A 268 6.22 -10.09 40.03
C SER A 268 5.06 -10.04 41.03
N PHE A 269 3.84 -9.70 40.58
CA PHE A 269 2.65 -9.74 41.45
C PHE A 269 2.15 -11.16 41.76
N ARG A 270 2.65 -12.20 41.05
CA ARG A 270 2.25 -13.60 41.29
C ARG A 270 3.23 -14.34 42.21
N MET A 271 4.19 -13.64 42.81
CA MET A 271 5.27 -14.25 43.58
C MET A 271 5.51 -13.52 44.91
N GLU A 272 4.45 -13.11 45.60
CA GLU A 272 4.50 -12.66 47.00
C GLU A 272 3.13 -12.76 47.69
N GLY A 273 2.49 -13.93 47.60
CA GLY A 273 1.16 -14.14 48.19
C GLY A 273 0.65 -15.58 48.10
N SER A 274 1.47 -16.57 48.45
CA SER A 274 0.98 -17.93 48.67
C SER A 274 0.68 -18.14 50.15
N SER A 275 -0.62 -18.24 50.47
CA SER A 275 -1.26 -19.02 51.53
C SER A 275 -2.26 -18.21 52.38
N PHE A 276 -3.48 -18.07 51.87
CA PHE A 276 -4.64 -18.20 52.75
C PHE A 276 -5.71 -18.99 52.02
N ILE A 277 -5.96 -20.19 52.53
CA ILE A 277 -7.13 -21.00 52.20
C ILE A 277 -8.33 -20.26 52.77
N LEU A 278 -9.29 -19.87 51.93
CA LEU A 278 -10.69 -19.82 52.34
C LEU A 278 -11.62 -20.13 51.16
N VAL A 279 -12.39 -21.18 51.43
CA VAL A 279 -13.47 -21.87 50.72
C VAL A 279 -14.57 -20.96 50.12
N HIS A 280 -15.09 -21.42 48.97
CA HIS A 280 -16.37 -21.08 48.27
C HIS A 280 -16.54 -19.64 47.72
N ASP A 281 -17.18 -19.42 46.59
CA ASP A 281 -18.38 -20.12 46.06
C ASP A 281 -18.41 -20.09 44.52
N ASP A 282 -19.20 -21.01 43.97
CA ASP A 282 -19.44 -21.27 42.56
C ASP A 282 -19.95 -20.04 41.78
N ASP A 283 -19.25 -19.59 40.73
CA ASP A 283 -19.84 -18.58 39.81
C ASP A 283 -19.25 -18.53 38.39
N LEU A 284 -18.69 -19.63 37.89
CA LEU A 284 -18.38 -19.72 36.45
C LEU A 284 -18.50 -21.12 35.86
N GLU A 285 -19.35 -21.96 36.45
CA GLU A 285 -19.73 -23.27 35.89
C GLU A 285 -21.24 -23.37 35.55
N MET A 286 -22.04 -22.36 35.96
CA MET A 286 -23.50 -22.31 35.76
C MET A 286 -23.95 -21.90 34.32
N HIS A 287 -23.07 -21.33 33.49
CA HIS A 287 -23.45 -20.95 32.11
C HIS A 287 -23.14 -22.01 31.04
N LYS A 288 -22.46 -23.11 31.41
CA LYS A 288 -22.09 -24.18 30.48
C LYS A 288 -23.02 -25.39 30.56
N GLU A 289 -23.75 -25.55 31.67
CA GLU A 289 -24.67 -26.67 31.87
C GLU A 289 -26.08 -26.43 31.30
N LEU A 290 -26.52 -25.16 31.18
CA LEU A 290 -27.87 -24.79 30.69
C LEU A 290 -28.05 -24.87 29.15
N LEU A 291 -26.97 -24.88 28.37
CA LEU A 291 -27.06 -25.07 26.90
C LEU A 291 -26.98 -26.54 26.48
N SER A 292 -26.51 -27.43 27.36
CA SER A 292 -26.41 -28.87 27.06
C SER A 292 -27.71 -29.64 27.32
N ARG A 293 -28.67 -29.04 28.04
CA ARG A 293 -29.88 -29.71 28.52
C ARG A 293 -31.16 -29.44 27.72
N HIS A 294 -31.11 -28.65 26.64
CA HIS A 294 -32.28 -28.32 25.82
C HIS A 294 -32.38 -29.08 24.48
N ASN A 295 -31.43 -29.97 24.17
CA ASN A 295 -31.40 -30.73 22.90
C ASN A 295 -31.62 -32.25 23.05
N SER A 296 -32.16 -32.74 24.16
CA SER A 296 -32.30 -34.20 24.37
C SER A 296 -33.63 -34.68 24.97
N VAL A 297 -34.71 -33.94 24.79
CA VAL A 297 -36.10 -34.39 25.04
C VAL A 297 -36.94 -33.62 24.02
N VAL A 298 -37.24 -34.13 22.82
CA VAL A 298 -38.33 -35.07 22.52
C VAL A 298 -38.03 -35.69 21.14
N SER A 299 -37.94 -37.01 21.07
CA SER A 299 -38.09 -37.79 19.85
C SER A 299 -39.22 -38.79 20.07
N ASN A 300 -40.28 -38.70 19.26
CA ASN A 300 -40.94 -39.81 18.54
C ASN A 300 -42.47 -39.67 18.39
N GLY A 301 -42.89 -39.73 17.12
CA GLY A 301 -44.10 -40.40 16.60
C GLY A 301 -45.40 -39.59 16.65
N ASP A 302 -46.35 -39.69 15.72
CA ASP A 302 -46.46 -40.31 14.38
C ASP A 302 -47.84 -39.88 13.82
N THR A 303 -48.05 -39.98 12.50
CA THR A 303 -49.36 -40.03 11.77
C THR A 303 -50.07 -38.65 11.59
N TYR A 304 -50.57 -38.20 10.42
CA TYR A 304 -51.32 -38.85 9.32
C TYR A 304 -51.22 -38.09 7.98
N SER A 305 -51.45 -38.86 6.91
CA SER A 305 -51.59 -38.60 5.47
C SER A 305 -52.67 -37.61 5.01
N LEU A 306 -52.51 -36.97 3.84
CA LEU A 306 -53.28 -37.25 2.59
C LEU A 306 -52.99 -36.24 1.44
N LEU A 307 -52.80 -36.81 0.24
CA LEU A 307 -52.84 -36.13 -1.08
C LEU A 307 -54.28 -35.64 -1.41
N GLY A 308 -54.39 -34.63 -2.26
CA GLY A 308 -55.66 -34.31 -2.95
C GLY A 308 -55.59 -33.11 -3.90
N GLU A 309 -55.97 -33.36 -5.15
CA GLU A 309 -55.93 -32.55 -6.38
C GLU A 309 -57.01 -31.45 -6.56
N ASN A 310 -56.68 -30.49 -7.44
CA ASN A 310 -57.50 -29.77 -8.45
C ASN A 310 -58.63 -28.77 -8.05
N GLY A 311 -58.63 -27.58 -8.70
CA GLY A 311 -59.86 -26.81 -8.94
C GLY A 311 -59.80 -25.27 -9.15
N HIS A 312 -59.56 -24.83 -10.39
CA HIS A 312 -60.21 -23.70 -11.12
C HIS A 312 -60.37 -22.25 -10.57
N MET A 313 -59.59 -21.32 -11.16
CA MET A 313 -59.95 -20.16 -12.03
C MET A 313 -61.19 -19.26 -11.79
N PHE A 314 -61.00 -17.95 -11.48
CA PHE A 314 -61.30 -16.75 -12.32
C PHE A 314 -61.25 -15.43 -11.49
N GLY A 315 -60.68 -14.35 -12.04
CA GLY A 315 -60.92 -12.98 -11.53
C GLY A 315 -59.88 -11.92 -11.92
N ASN A 316 -60.13 -11.23 -13.03
CA ASN A 316 -59.37 -10.10 -13.61
C ASN A 316 -58.94 -8.97 -12.64
N GLN A 317 -57.74 -8.42 -12.83
CA GLN A 317 -57.58 -7.03 -13.31
C GLN A 317 -56.17 -6.70 -13.82
N LYS A 318 -56.13 -6.07 -14.99
CA LYS A 318 -54.96 -5.51 -15.69
C LYS A 318 -54.39 -4.32 -14.94
N ALA A 319 -53.06 -4.25 -14.81
CA ALA A 319 -52.31 -3.01 -15.00
C ALA A 319 -50.88 -3.35 -15.45
N LYS A 320 -50.40 -2.59 -16.43
CA LYS A 320 -49.05 -2.62 -17.00
C LYS A 320 -47.98 -2.57 -15.90
N ASP A 321 -46.93 -3.38 -16.04
CA ASP A 321 -45.62 -2.97 -15.55
C ASP A 321 -44.51 -3.42 -16.49
N SER A 322 -44.03 -2.44 -17.26
CA SER A 322 -42.87 -2.51 -18.12
C SER A 322 -41.67 -2.01 -17.34
N ASP A 323 -41.21 -2.75 -16.33
CA ASP A 323 -39.96 -2.42 -15.61
C ASP A 323 -39.21 -3.63 -15.01
N VAL A 324 -39.54 -4.85 -15.42
CA VAL A 324 -38.97 -6.09 -14.85
C VAL A 324 -37.57 -6.43 -15.40
N CYS A 325 -36.96 -5.57 -16.23
CA CYS A 325 -35.60 -5.79 -16.74
C CYS A 325 -34.51 -5.03 -15.95
N CYS A 326 -34.83 -3.88 -15.37
CA CYS A 326 -33.86 -3.06 -14.64
C CYS A 326 -33.64 -3.56 -13.20
N ASP A 327 -34.68 -4.09 -12.57
CA ASP A 327 -34.59 -4.55 -11.17
C ASP A 327 -33.78 -5.85 -11.02
N ARG A 328 -33.77 -6.69 -12.06
CA ARG A 328 -32.97 -7.93 -12.04
C ARG A 328 -31.48 -7.69 -12.27
N MET A 329 -31.10 -6.56 -12.87
CA MET A 329 -29.69 -6.16 -13.01
C MET A 329 -29.13 -5.52 -11.75
N ILE A 330 -29.97 -4.91 -10.91
CA ILE A 330 -29.54 -4.27 -9.66
C ILE A 330 -29.50 -5.30 -8.51
N GLY A 331 -30.37 -6.32 -8.52
CA GLY A 331 -30.41 -7.36 -7.48
C GLY A 331 -29.24 -8.37 -7.50
N GLN A 332 -28.47 -8.44 -8.58
CA GLN A 332 -27.32 -9.36 -8.71
C GLN A 332 -25.99 -8.76 -8.21
N ASP A 333 -25.97 -7.48 -7.86
CA ASP A 333 -24.85 -6.79 -7.22
C ASP A 333 -24.86 -6.92 -5.69
N HIS A 334 -25.55 -7.95 -5.16
CA HIS A 334 -25.49 -8.27 -3.74
C HIS A 334 -24.09 -8.78 -3.38
N LEU A 335 -23.33 -7.87 -2.75
CA LEU A 335 -22.10 -8.02 -1.98
C LEU A 335 -21.40 -9.39 -2.10
N ALA A 336 -20.54 -9.52 -3.11
CA ALA A 336 -19.51 -10.56 -3.08
C ALA A 336 -18.56 -10.30 -1.90
N MET A 337 -18.42 -11.30 -1.04
CA MET A 337 -17.60 -11.28 0.17
C MET A 337 -16.14 -10.96 -0.17
N LEU A 338 -15.60 -9.90 0.44
CA LEU A 338 -14.22 -9.51 0.13
C LEU A 338 -13.20 -10.46 0.73
N GLY A 339 -12.40 -11.08 -0.14
CA GLY A 339 -11.37 -12.04 0.25
C GLY A 339 -11.35 -13.28 -0.64
N GLU A 340 -12.35 -13.48 -1.49
CA GLU A 340 -12.36 -14.55 -2.48
C GLU A 340 -11.76 -14.08 -3.81
N GLU A 341 -10.92 -14.93 -4.39
CA GLU A 341 -10.35 -14.68 -5.72
C GLU A 341 -11.45 -14.82 -6.77
N HIS A 342 -11.85 -13.71 -7.39
CA HIS A 342 -12.81 -13.74 -8.48
C HIS A 342 -12.10 -13.88 -9.84
N PRO A 343 -12.58 -14.75 -10.74
CA PRO A 343 -12.03 -14.85 -12.08
C PRO A 343 -12.20 -13.51 -12.82
N ALA A 344 -11.16 -13.09 -13.55
CA ALA A 344 -11.09 -11.78 -14.22
C ALA A 344 -12.30 -11.51 -15.13
N ALA A 345 -12.83 -12.55 -15.78
CA ALA A 345 -14.00 -12.46 -16.65
C ALA A 345 -15.27 -11.97 -15.91
N VAL A 346 -15.41 -12.26 -14.62
CA VAL A 346 -16.54 -11.80 -13.80
C VAL A 346 -16.36 -10.33 -13.42
N ILE A 347 -15.12 -9.91 -13.11
CA ILE A 347 -14.81 -8.53 -12.72
C ILE A 347 -15.06 -7.55 -13.87
N VAL A 348 -14.61 -7.88 -15.09
CA VAL A 348 -14.72 -6.99 -16.27
C VAL A 348 -16.18 -6.79 -16.71
N ARG A 349 -17.09 -7.71 -16.35
CA ARG A 349 -18.53 -7.58 -16.65
C ARG A 349 -19.27 -6.65 -15.69
N ARG A 350 -18.66 -6.23 -14.57
CA ARG A 350 -19.30 -5.37 -13.56
C ARG A 350 -19.16 -3.89 -13.91
N LEU A 351 -20.19 -3.10 -13.60
CA LEU A 351 -20.17 -1.64 -13.78
C LEU A 351 -19.14 -0.97 -12.89
N ASP A 352 -18.96 -1.46 -11.66
CA ASP A 352 -17.93 -0.98 -10.73
C ASP A 352 -16.55 -0.94 -11.38
N PHE A 353 -16.17 -2.02 -12.08
CA PHE A 353 -14.89 -2.11 -12.78
C PHE A 353 -14.72 -0.98 -13.80
N TRP A 354 -15.75 -0.72 -14.62
CA TRP A 354 -15.70 0.34 -15.65
C TRP A 354 -15.68 1.75 -15.04
N LEU A 355 -16.44 1.97 -13.96
CA LEU A 355 -16.39 3.24 -13.21
C LEU A 355 -14.98 3.48 -12.64
N TYR A 356 -14.36 2.46 -12.04
CA TYR A 356 -12.97 2.54 -11.58
C TYR A 356 -11.99 2.76 -12.73
N TYR A 357 -12.14 2.01 -13.82
CA TYR A 357 -11.28 2.11 -14.99
C TYR A 357 -11.31 3.52 -15.59
N ILE A 358 -12.50 4.07 -15.83
CA ILE A 358 -12.66 5.42 -16.39
C ILE A 358 -12.10 6.48 -15.43
N THR A 359 -12.41 6.39 -14.14
CA THR A 359 -11.89 7.33 -13.14
C THR A 359 -10.37 7.32 -13.10
N TYR A 360 -9.75 6.14 -13.19
CA TYR A 360 -8.29 6.02 -13.21
C TYR A 360 -7.67 6.46 -14.53
N PHE A 361 -8.30 6.11 -15.65
CA PHE A 361 -7.89 6.50 -17.00
C PHE A 361 -7.99 8.01 -17.24
N CYS A 362 -8.88 8.71 -16.53
CA CYS A 362 -8.98 10.16 -16.59
C CYS A 362 -8.16 10.85 -15.49
N GLY A 363 -8.00 10.21 -14.32
CA GLY A 363 -7.29 10.81 -13.18
C GLY A 363 -5.80 10.43 -13.13
N GLY A 364 -5.53 9.17 -12.77
CA GLY A 364 -4.18 8.69 -12.45
C GLY A 364 -3.21 8.77 -13.63
N THR A 365 -3.66 8.35 -14.82
CA THR A 365 -2.83 8.39 -16.05
C THR A 365 -2.52 9.82 -16.49
N ILE A 366 -3.49 10.75 -16.44
CA ILE A 366 -3.25 12.17 -16.74
C ILE A 366 -2.25 12.74 -15.75
N GLY A 367 -2.38 12.41 -14.46
CA GLY A 367 -1.41 12.79 -13.42
C GLY A 367 0.01 12.26 -13.66
N LEU A 368 0.14 11.03 -14.17
CA LEU A 368 1.44 10.45 -14.55
C LEU A 368 2.04 11.13 -15.78
N VAL A 369 1.24 11.37 -16.83
CA VAL A 369 1.68 12.09 -18.03
C VAL A 369 2.14 13.50 -17.66
N TYR A 370 1.41 14.19 -16.79
CA TYR A 370 1.81 15.50 -16.27
C TYR A 370 3.16 15.43 -15.53
N SER A 371 3.32 14.46 -14.61
CA SER A 371 4.56 14.27 -13.86
C SER A 371 5.78 14.03 -14.75
N ASN A 372 5.64 13.16 -15.76
CA ASN A 372 6.70 12.82 -16.69
C ASN A 372 7.17 14.01 -17.54
N ASN A 373 6.25 14.93 -17.84
CA ASN A 373 6.54 16.11 -18.66
C ASN A 373 6.85 17.36 -17.82
N LEU A 374 6.82 17.27 -16.49
CA LEU A 374 6.87 18.43 -15.61
C LEU A 374 8.13 19.29 -15.80
N GLY A 375 9.31 18.67 -15.94
CA GLY A 375 10.56 19.39 -16.20
C GLY A 375 10.54 20.15 -17.52
N GLN A 376 9.96 19.55 -18.55
CA GLN A 376 9.85 20.16 -19.88
C GLN A 376 8.80 21.28 -19.92
N ILE A 377 7.69 21.11 -19.20
CA ILE A 377 6.68 22.17 -19.00
C ILE A 377 7.32 23.36 -18.28
N ALA A 378 8.05 23.12 -17.17
CA ALA A 378 8.73 24.16 -16.42
C ALA A 378 9.74 24.94 -17.29
N GLN A 379 10.53 24.25 -18.10
CA GLN A 379 11.46 24.88 -19.04
C GLN A 379 10.76 25.72 -20.11
N SER A 380 9.67 25.22 -20.69
CA SER A 380 8.91 25.94 -21.72
C SER A 380 8.31 27.26 -21.22
N LEU A 381 8.02 27.34 -19.92
CA LEU A 381 7.50 28.55 -19.25
C LEU A 381 8.62 29.48 -18.75
N GLY A 382 9.89 29.18 -19.02
CA GLY A 382 11.04 29.93 -18.52
C GLY A 382 11.32 29.73 -17.02
N GLN A 383 10.78 28.68 -16.42
CA GLN A 383 10.85 28.36 -14.98
C GLN A 383 11.78 27.16 -14.69
N SER A 384 12.86 27.01 -15.45
CA SER A 384 13.80 25.87 -15.32
C SER A 384 14.40 25.75 -13.92
N SER A 385 14.69 26.88 -13.26
CA SER A 385 15.19 26.95 -11.89
C SER A 385 14.20 26.46 -10.82
N ASN A 386 12.90 26.44 -11.13
CA ASN A 386 11.83 26.06 -10.21
C ASN A 386 11.33 24.62 -10.40
N THR A 387 11.99 23.83 -11.25
CA THR A 387 11.61 22.42 -11.53
C THR A 387 11.54 21.60 -10.24
N SER A 388 12.53 21.72 -9.36
CA SER A 388 12.56 21.01 -8.07
C SER A 388 11.41 21.38 -7.14
N THR A 389 10.96 22.63 -7.16
CA THR A 389 9.81 23.09 -6.38
C THR A 389 8.51 22.49 -6.91
N LEU A 390 8.33 22.49 -8.23
CA LEU A 390 7.16 21.87 -8.87
C LEU A 390 7.11 20.36 -8.63
N VAL A 391 8.24 19.67 -8.73
CA VAL A 391 8.35 18.23 -8.45
C VAL A 391 8.02 17.93 -6.99
N THR A 392 8.53 18.73 -6.05
CA THR A 392 8.26 18.57 -4.61
C THR A 392 6.78 18.82 -4.30
N LEU A 393 6.16 19.80 -4.94
CA LEU A 393 4.74 20.10 -4.80
C LEU A 393 3.86 18.94 -5.32
N TYR A 394 4.17 18.43 -6.52
CA TYR A 394 3.49 17.26 -7.09
C TYR A 394 3.65 16.04 -6.17
N ALA A 395 4.86 15.76 -5.70
CA ALA A 395 5.17 14.67 -4.79
C ALA A 395 4.36 14.76 -3.48
N SER A 396 4.21 15.97 -2.95
CA SER A 396 3.42 16.22 -1.74
C SER A 396 1.94 15.96 -1.96
N PHE A 397 1.35 16.45 -3.07
CA PHE A 397 -0.05 16.16 -3.38
C PHE A 397 -0.29 14.66 -3.63
N SER A 398 0.64 13.99 -4.31
CA SER A 398 0.60 12.53 -4.50
C SER A 398 0.64 11.80 -3.16
N PHE A 399 1.55 12.20 -2.26
CA PHE A 399 1.66 11.66 -0.90
C PHE A 399 0.37 11.82 -0.10
N PHE A 400 -0.15 13.04 0.03
CA PHE A 400 -1.36 13.30 0.81
C PHE A 400 -2.58 12.62 0.20
N GLY A 401 -2.73 12.62 -1.13
CA GLY A 401 -3.81 11.90 -1.81
C GLY A 401 -3.78 10.40 -1.52
N ARG A 402 -2.61 9.77 -1.55
CA ARG A 402 -2.43 8.35 -1.22
C ARG A 402 -2.65 8.06 0.27
N LEU A 403 -2.19 8.94 1.15
CA LEU A 403 -2.35 8.80 2.60
C LEU A 403 -3.84 8.90 3.02
N LEU A 404 -4.55 9.90 2.49
CA LEU A 404 -5.96 10.17 2.78
C LEU A 404 -6.91 9.16 2.13
N SER A 405 -6.44 8.33 1.21
CA SER A 405 -7.28 7.32 0.51
C SER A 405 -7.93 6.30 1.44
N ALA A 406 -7.39 6.08 2.65
CA ALA A 406 -8.00 5.23 3.67
C ALA A 406 -8.75 6.02 4.77
N GLY A 407 -8.92 7.33 4.59
CA GLY A 407 -9.71 8.18 5.49
C GLY A 407 -11.16 7.73 5.68
N PRO A 408 -11.88 7.31 4.62
CA PRO A 408 -13.23 6.77 4.77
C PRO A 408 -13.29 5.55 5.70
N ASP A 409 -12.29 4.67 5.66
CA ASP A 409 -12.23 3.48 6.54
C ASP A 409 -12.08 3.86 8.02
N TYR A 410 -11.39 4.97 8.32
CA TYR A 410 -11.27 5.50 9.69
C TYR A 410 -12.60 6.09 10.20
N ILE A 411 -13.28 6.86 9.34
CA ILE A 411 -14.54 7.54 9.69
C ILE A 411 -15.65 6.49 9.86
N LEU A 412 -15.70 5.49 8.97
CA LEU A 412 -16.71 4.44 8.99
C LEU A 412 -16.55 3.54 10.22
N ASN A 413 -15.32 3.13 10.57
CA ASN A 413 -15.09 2.34 11.79
C ASN A 413 -15.44 3.11 13.07
N SER A 414 -15.11 4.41 13.14
CA SER A 414 -15.38 5.23 14.34
C SER A 414 -16.86 5.58 14.52
N THR A 415 -17.60 5.81 13.43
CA THR A 415 -19.04 6.09 13.51
C THR A 415 -19.90 4.84 13.69
N LEU A 416 -19.57 3.70 13.06
CA LEU A 416 -20.34 2.47 13.23
C LEU A 416 -20.09 1.75 14.57
N GLN A 417 -18.87 1.83 15.14
CA GLN A 417 -18.62 1.32 16.49
C GLN A 417 -19.39 2.10 17.58
N GLY A 418 -19.76 3.35 17.32
CA GLY A 418 -20.58 4.16 18.22
C GLY A 418 -22.10 3.88 18.14
N LEU A 419 -22.58 3.30 17.04
CA LEU A 419 -24.01 3.14 16.76
C LEU A 419 -24.53 1.71 16.92
N VAL A 420 -23.68 0.68 16.72
CA VAL A 420 -24.11 -0.72 16.80
C VAL A 420 -23.04 -1.52 17.55
N GLY A 421 -23.33 -1.87 18.81
CA GLY A 421 -22.45 -2.63 19.70
C GLY A 421 -22.26 -4.11 19.32
N TYR A 422 -22.10 -4.42 18.03
CA TYR A 422 -21.79 -5.76 17.53
C TYR A 422 -20.76 -5.68 16.39
N PRO A 423 -19.79 -6.62 16.32
CA PRO A 423 -18.81 -6.66 15.24
C PRO A 423 -19.48 -7.19 13.97
N LEU A 424 -19.99 -6.30 13.11
CA LEU A 424 -20.47 -6.69 11.79
C LEU A 424 -19.33 -6.68 10.76
N HIS A 425 -18.85 -7.89 10.45
CA HIS A 425 -17.90 -8.22 9.39
C HIS A 425 -18.40 -7.98 7.94
N LEU A 426 -19.45 -7.19 7.73
CA LEU A 426 -20.31 -7.28 6.53
C LEU A 426 -20.33 -6.06 5.59
N TYR A 427 -19.57 -4.99 5.85
CA TYR A 427 -19.63 -3.76 5.03
C TYR A 427 -18.33 -3.40 4.28
N GLN A 428 -17.41 -4.35 4.15
CA GLN A 428 -16.10 -4.12 3.54
C GLN A 428 -15.82 -4.84 2.19
N PRO A 429 -16.81 -4.89 1.27
CA PRO A 429 -16.75 -5.04 -0.18
C PRO A 429 -15.78 -4.30 -1.13
N GLN A 430 -16.39 -3.48 -1.97
CA GLN A 430 -15.99 -3.34 -3.38
C GLN A 430 -14.82 -2.39 -3.65
N LEU A 431 -14.38 -1.61 -2.66
CA LEU A 431 -13.30 -0.64 -2.84
C LEU A 431 -11.90 -1.29 -2.86
N HIS A 432 -11.75 -2.51 -2.34
CA HIS A 432 -10.43 -2.98 -1.88
C HIS A 432 -9.64 -3.85 -2.88
N LEU A 433 -10.30 -4.68 -3.72
CA LEU A 433 -9.59 -5.51 -4.72
C LEU A 433 -9.23 -4.69 -5.96
N SER A 434 -10.13 -3.77 -6.36
CA SER A 434 -9.90 -2.74 -7.38
C SER A 434 -8.79 -1.77 -6.94
N CYS A 435 -8.76 -1.38 -5.66
CA CYS A 435 -7.61 -0.64 -5.12
C CYS A 435 -6.31 -1.45 -5.09
N LEU A 436 -6.36 -2.78 -4.95
CA LEU A 436 -5.16 -3.60 -4.81
C LEU A 436 -4.41 -3.79 -6.14
N LEU A 437 -5.13 -4.11 -7.22
CA LEU A 437 -4.55 -4.26 -8.57
C LEU A 437 -4.12 -2.90 -9.16
N LEU A 438 -4.78 -1.82 -8.76
CA LEU A 438 -4.48 -0.45 -9.20
C LEU A 438 -3.38 0.22 -8.37
N ARG A 439 -3.24 -0.14 -7.08
CA ARG A 439 -2.07 0.24 -6.27
C ARG A 439 -0.79 -0.39 -6.80
N ILE A 440 -0.85 -1.50 -7.55
CA ILE A 440 0.37 -2.17 -8.10
C ILE A 440 0.99 -1.33 -9.22
N VAL A 441 0.18 -0.50 -9.89
CA VAL A 441 0.59 0.34 -11.03
C VAL A 441 1.03 1.76 -10.61
N LEU A 442 0.87 2.14 -9.33
CA LEU A 442 1.25 3.44 -8.76
C LEU A 442 2.21 3.31 -7.59
#